data_AF-A0A0A3JSW6-F1
#
_entry.id   AF-A0A0A3JSW6-F1
#
_cell.length_a   1.000
_cell.length_b   1.000
_cell.length_c   1.000
_cell.angle_alpha   90.00
_cell.angle_beta   90.00
_cell.angle_gamma   90.00
#
_symmetry.space_group_name_H-M   'P 1'
#
loop_
_entity.id
_entity.type
_entity.pdbx_description
1 polymer ?
#
loop_
_entity_poly.entity_id
_entity_poly.type
_entity_poly.pdbx_seq_one_letter_code
_entity_poly.pdbx_strand_id
1 'polypeptide(L)' 'MKQHDNEQFTVAGTNIDEVKKLNAQSGLSYNEVYELLAKTGGKGTSKFSDTDTNEIKSKLHHH' A
#
# COMPACT_ATOMS: atom_id res chain seq x y z
N MET A 1 16.50 37.68 14.72
CA MET A 1 15.93 36.36 14.43
C MET A 1 15.55 36.30 12.96
N LYS A 2 16.08 35.34 12.18
CA LYS A 2 15.57 35.06 10.83
C LYS A 2 14.48 34.00 10.96
N GLN A 3 13.29 34.33 10.44
CA GLN A 3 12.07 33.54 10.48
C GLN A 3 12.22 32.32 9.55
N HIS A 4 11.73 31.16 10.00
CA HIS A 4 11.77 29.86 9.30
C HIS A 4 10.69 29.75 8.21
N ASP A 5 10.54 30.76 7.35
CA ASP A 5 9.41 30.81 6.38
C ASP A 5 9.69 30.05 5.07
N ASN A 6 10.83 29.35 4.97
CA ASN A 6 11.29 28.71 3.73
C ASN A 6 11.34 27.17 3.79
N GLU A 7 10.75 26.56 4.82
CA GLU A 7 10.74 25.09 5.00
C GLU A 7 9.51 24.42 4.36
N GLN A 8 8.55 25.20 3.82
CA GLN A 8 7.31 24.68 3.24
C GLN A 8 7.40 24.34 1.75
N PHE A 9 8.42 24.81 1.03
CA PHE A 9 8.58 24.53 -0.40
C PHE A 9 9.88 23.77 -0.68
N THR A 10 9.82 22.79 -1.57
CA THR A 10 11.04 22.12 -2.07
C THR A 10 11.83 23.07 -2.99
N VAL A 11 13.09 22.73 -3.30
CA VAL A 11 13.91 23.48 -4.27
C VAL A 11 13.24 23.57 -5.66
N ALA A 12 12.39 22.59 -5.99
CA ALA A 12 11.60 22.58 -7.21
C ALA A 12 10.29 23.40 -7.11
N GLY A 13 10.03 24.07 -5.98
CA GLY A 13 8.84 24.88 -5.74
C GLY A 13 7.59 24.09 -5.32
N THR A 14 7.74 22.85 -4.87
CA THR A 14 6.61 22.02 -4.42
C THR A 14 6.19 22.38 -3.01
N ASN A 15 4.92 22.73 -2.79
CA ASN A 15 4.38 22.97 -1.45
C ASN A 15 4.22 21.65 -0.66
N ILE A 16 4.97 21.51 0.41
CA ILE A 16 5.02 20.31 1.24
C ILE A 16 3.71 20.10 2.01
N ASP A 17 3.07 21.15 2.49
CA ASP A 17 1.84 21.04 3.30
C ASP A 17 0.63 20.67 2.43
N GLU A 18 0.59 21.18 1.21
CA GLU A 18 -0.40 20.77 0.22
C GLU A 18 -0.22 19.29 -0.15
N VAL A 19 1.02 18.84 -0.39
CA VAL A 19 1.32 17.43 -0.68
C VAL A 19 0.91 16.52 0.48
N LYS A 20 1.20 16.89 1.74
CA LYS A 20 0.76 16.12 2.91
C LYS A 20 -0.76 16.01 2.99
N LYS A 21 -1.48 17.11 2.75
CA LYS A 21 -2.94 17.12 2.73
C LYS A 21 -3.49 16.20 1.64
N LEU A 22 -2.94 16.29 0.43
CA LEU A 22 -3.36 15.44 -0.69
C LEU A 22 -3.05 13.97 -0.42
N ASN A 23 -1.87 13.64 0.12
CA ASN A 23 -1.51 12.28 0.50
C ASN A 23 -2.47 11.71 1.55
N ALA A 24 -2.87 12.50 2.56
CA ALA A 24 -3.88 12.08 3.53
C ALA A 24 -5.27 11.86 2.91
N GLN A 25 -5.54 12.47 1.76
CA GLN A 25 -6.79 12.32 0.98
C GLN A 25 -6.70 11.29 -0.15
N SER A 26 -5.52 10.71 -0.39
CA SER A 26 -5.25 9.84 -1.56
C SER A 26 -5.77 8.42 -1.40
N GLY A 27 -6.32 8.07 -0.22
CA GLY A 27 -6.74 6.72 0.10
C GLY A 27 -5.58 5.83 0.57
N LEU A 28 -5.78 4.53 0.50
CA LEU A 28 -4.81 3.54 0.97
C LEU A 28 -3.59 3.48 0.04
N SER A 29 -2.40 3.40 0.62
CA SER A 29 -1.20 3.06 -0.11
C SER A 29 -1.29 1.63 -0.66
N TYR A 30 -0.44 1.32 -1.62
CA TYR A 30 -0.34 -0.03 -2.20
C TYR A 30 -0.19 -1.12 -1.12
N ASN A 31 0.67 -0.91 -0.13
CA ASN A 31 0.89 -1.88 0.94
C ASN A 31 -0.34 -2.03 1.84
N GLU A 32 -1.03 -0.94 2.15
CA GLU A 32 -2.27 -0.98 2.94
C GLU A 32 -3.40 -1.66 2.16
N VAL A 33 -3.50 -1.44 0.85
CA VAL A 33 -4.42 -2.19 -0.02
C VAL A 33 -4.06 -3.67 -0.03
N TYR A 34 -2.78 -4.02 -0.18
CA TYR A 34 -2.31 -5.40 -0.16
C TYR A 34 -2.68 -6.10 1.15
N GLU A 35 -2.42 -5.45 2.29
CA GLU A 35 -2.82 -5.97 3.60
C GLU A 35 -4.34 -6.11 3.74
N LEU A 36 -5.11 -5.11 3.29
CA LEU A 36 -6.57 -5.16 3.34
C LEU A 36 -7.09 -6.34 2.52
N LEU A 37 -6.57 -6.54 1.31
CA LEU A 37 -6.92 -7.65 0.43
C LEU A 37 -6.50 -9.00 1.03
N ALA A 38 -5.33 -9.09 1.68
CA ALA A 38 -4.91 -10.31 2.38
C ALA A 38 -5.83 -10.63 3.58
N LYS A 39 -6.29 -9.60 4.31
CA LYS A 39 -7.18 -9.75 5.48
C LYS A 39 -8.64 -10.06 5.09
N THR A 40 -9.11 -9.50 3.97
CA THR A 40 -10.55 -9.51 3.61
C THR A 40 -10.88 -10.35 2.38
N GLY A 41 -9.93 -10.54 1.46
CA GLY A 41 -10.08 -11.34 0.25
C GLY A 41 -10.16 -12.83 0.56
N GLY A 42 -10.69 -13.60 -0.40
CA GLY A 42 -10.70 -15.06 -0.32
C GLY A 42 -11.84 -15.69 0.49
N LYS A 43 -12.70 -14.91 1.16
CA LYS A 43 -13.83 -15.46 1.92
C LYS A 43 -14.90 -16.01 0.98
N GLY A 44 -15.10 -17.32 1.00
CA GLY A 44 -16.13 -18.00 0.18
C GLY A 44 -15.79 -18.17 -1.30
N THR A 45 -14.65 -17.64 -1.76
CA THR A 45 -14.18 -17.80 -3.15
C THR A 45 -13.36 -19.06 -3.37
N SER A 46 -13.12 -19.86 -2.32
CA SER A 46 -12.47 -21.17 -2.42
C SER A 46 -13.15 -22.11 -3.42
N LYS A 47 -14.48 -21.95 -3.61
CA LYS A 47 -15.25 -22.71 -4.61
C LYS A 47 -14.96 -22.34 -6.06
N PHE A 48 -14.34 -21.18 -6.30
CA PHE A 48 -13.99 -20.68 -7.63
C PHE A 48 -12.48 -20.76 -7.88
N SER A 49 -11.72 -21.32 -6.93
CA SER A 49 -10.27 -21.48 -7.03
C SER A 49 -9.95 -22.87 -7.55
N ASP A 50 -9.45 -22.98 -8.78
CA ASP A 50 -8.94 -24.24 -9.35
C ASP A 50 -7.55 -24.63 -8.76
N THR A 51 -7.03 -23.85 -7.82
CA THR A 51 -5.70 -24.08 -7.22
C THR A 51 -5.76 -25.13 -6.11
N ASP A 52 -5.07 -26.27 -6.31
CA ASP A 52 -4.82 -27.25 -5.24
C ASP A 52 -3.74 -26.75 -4.27
N THR A 53 -4.16 -26.40 -3.05
CA THR A 53 -3.27 -25.88 -2.01
C THR A 53 -2.18 -26.86 -1.57
N ASN A 54 -2.37 -28.17 -1.71
CA ASN A 54 -1.38 -29.17 -1.33
C ASN A 54 -0.25 -29.25 -2.36
N GLU A 55 -0.59 -29.17 -3.65
CA GLU A 55 0.39 -29.15 -4.74
C GLU A 55 1.32 -27.94 -4.61
N ILE A 56 0.75 -26.75 -4.37
CA ILE A 56 1.52 -25.51 -4.23
C ILE A 56 2.45 -25.56 -3.01
N LYS A 57 1.96 -26.06 -1.87
CA LYS A 57 2.80 -26.25 -0.67
C LYS A 57 3.96 -27.21 -0.94
N SER A 58 3.74 -28.28 -1.70
CA SER A 58 4.81 -29.21 -2.07
C SER A 58 5.89 -28.52 -2.92
N LYS A 59 5.49 -27.75 -3.94
CA LYS A 59 6.44 -27.02 -4.82
C LYS A 59 7.28 -25.97 -4.07
N LEU A 60 6.70 -25.29 -3.08
CA LEU A 60 7.39 -24.26 -2.29
C LEU A 60 8.39 -24.84 -1.27
N HIS A 61 8.15 -26.04 -0.75
CA HIS A 61 9.05 -26.69 0.22
C HIS A 61 10.23 -27.43 -0.42
N HIS A 62 10.22 -27.63 -1.74
CA HIS A 62 11.32 -28.30 -2.47
C HIS A 62 12.45 -27.36 -2.91
N HIS A 63 12.58 -26.19 -2.27
CA HIS A 63 13.60 -25.20 -2.57
C HIS A 63 14.68 -25.10 -1.48
#